data_AF-A0AAU8I8W5-F1
#
_entry.id   AF-A0AAU8I8W5-F1
#
_cell.length_a   1.000
_cell.length_b   1.000
_cell.length_c   1.000
_cell.angle_alpha   90.00
_cell.angle_beta   90.00
_cell.angle_gamma   90.00
#
_symmetry.space_group_name_H-M   'P 1'
#
loop_
_entity.id
_entity.type
_entity.pdbx_description
1 polymer ?
#
loop_
_entity_poly.entity_id
_entity_poly.type
_entity_poly.pdbx_seq_one_letter_code
_entity_poly.pdbx_strand_id
1 'polypeptide(L)'
;MNTKLFVATATLLINSAFGTTPVQAAENPLDQVGIQHNMYLGCLMDAKASRDEALAVLVEKCGYNPGMPLERFIATHQPMIDAIDPLRPMTENLVELRQQLSDYEFSFIVRMDQIVQNTESLDAAAVQFEELEREGIARLDPKSKNGALVLSALSVVRHSARYWSKFSAGTTSKPDPKKGWAIVSVCDAMGALFFGSSEMAASASYSAYQELASQGYFPLYAN
;
A
#
# COMPACT_ATOMS: atom_id res chain seq x y z
N MET A 1 -16.67 49.04 68.04
CA MET A 1 -17.57 49.93 67.27
C MET A 1 -17.04 49.98 65.85
N ASN A 2 -17.71 49.69 64.74
CA ASN A 2 -19.07 49.24 64.36
C ASN A 2 -18.89 48.50 63.01
N THR A 3 -19.25 47.23 62.86
CA THR A 3 -20.46 46.68 62.19
C THR A 3 -20.68 46.98 60.68
N LYS A 4 -20.68 45.88 59.89
CA LYS A 4 -21.42 45.56 58.63
C LYS A 4 -20.92 46.24 57.32
N LEU A 5 -20.88 45.58 56.15
CA LEU A 5 -21.83 44.64 55.54
C LEU A 5 -21.15 43.61 54.61
N PHE A 6 -21.83 42.47 54.50
CA PHE A 6 -21.73 41.44 53.47
C PHE A 6 -21.97 41.98 52.05
N VAL A 7 -21.15 41.55 51.08
CA VAL A 7 -21.63 41.14 49.74
C VAL A 7 -20.81 39.92 49.32
N ALA A 8 -21.49 38.78 49.19
CA ALA A 8 -20.97 37.59 48.57
C ALA A 8 -21.17 37.69 47.05
N THR A 9 -20.08 37.55 46.29
CA THR A 9 -20.17 37.25 44.86
C THR A 9 -19.31 36.03 44.62
N ALA A 10 -19.97 34.87 44.62
CA ALA A 10 -19.42 33.63 44.10
C ALA A 10 -19.34 33.74 42.58
N THR A 11 -18.13 33.79 42.02
CA THR A 11 -17.92 33.57 40.60
C THR A 11 -17.31 32.19 40.42
N LEU A 12 -18.10 31.31 39.81
CA LEU A 12 -17.79 29.92 39.54
C LEU A 12 -16.48 29.75 38.76
N LEU A 13 -15.73 28.74 39.18
CA LEU A 13 -14.75 28.00 38.38
C LEU A 13 -15.41 27.53 37.07
N ILE A 14 -14.87 27.94 35.94
CA ILE A 14 -15.05 27.21 34.68
C ILE A 14 -13.67 26.72 34.24
N ASN A 15 -13.46 25.43 34.48
CA ASN A 15 -12.50 24.60 33.79
C ASN A 15 -12.65 24.77 32.27
N SER A 16 -11.61 25.25 31.60
CA SER A 16 -11.40 24.95 30.19
C SER A 16 -9.91 24.83 29.92
N ALA A 17 -9.28 23.87 30.60
CA ALA A 17 -8.07 23.24 30.10
C ALA A 17 -8.46 22.31 28.93
N PHE A 18 -8.85 22.88 27.79
CA PHE A 18 -8.77 22.17 26.52
C PHE A 18 -7.37 22.41 25.96
N GLY A 19 -6.39 21.77 26.59
CA GLY A 19 -5.15 21.47 25.90
C GLY A 19 -5.51 20.51 24.77
N THR A 20 -5.60 21.01 23.55
CA THR A 20 -5.47 20.17 22.37
C THR A 20 -4.02 19.70 22.35
N THR A 21 -3.71 18.64 23.09
CA THR A 21 -2.60 17.77 22.70
C THR A 21 -2.89 17.40 21.25
N PRO A 22 -2.01 17.69 20.28
CA PRO A 22 -2.19 17.16 18.95
C PRO A 22 -2.34 15.65 19.13
N VAL A 23 -3.51 15.12 18.79
CA VAL A 23 -3.64 13.68 18.60
C VAL A 23 -2.65 13.40 17.48
N GLN A 24 -1.46 12.91 17.84
CA GLN A 24 -0.59 12.28 16.86
C GLN A 24 -1.48 11.23 16.20
N ALA A 25 -1.75 11.43 14.91
CA ALA A 25 -2.43 10.43 14.12
C ALA A 25 -1.70 9.11 14.38
N ALA A 26 -2.43 8.09 14.85
CA ALA A 26 -1.83 6.79 15.06
C ALA A 26 -1.19 6.37 13.74
N GLU A 27 0.12 6.19 13.74
CA GLU A 27 0.85 5.69 12.57
C GLU A 27 0.46 4.23 12.34
N ASN A 28 0.51 3.79 11.08
CA ASN A 28 0.26 2.38 10.78
C ASN A 28 1.37 1.54 11.46
N PRO A 29 1.03 0.61 12.37
CA PRO A 29 2.05 -0.23 13.00
C PRO A 29 2.80 -1.13 12.02
N LEU A 30 2.28 -1.28 10.79
CA LEU A 30 2.90 -2.02 9.68
C LEU A 30 3.47 -1.07 8.61
N ASP A 31 3.70 0.21 8.91
CA ASP A 31 4.17 1.20 7.93
C ASP A 31 5.50 0.83 7.26
N GLN A 32 6.36 0.14 8.02
CA GLN A 32 7.65 -0.31 7.53
C GLN A 32 7.54 -1.26 6.34
N VAL A 33 6.42 -1.98 6.19
CA VAL A 33 6.20 -2.91 5.06
C VAL A 33 6.12 -2.13 3.75
N GLY A 34 5.37 -1.03 3.69
CA GLY A 34 5.30 -0.18 2.51
C GLY A 34 6.63 0.52 2.18
N ILE A 35 7.37 0.93 3.22
CA ILE A 35 8.71 1.50 3.07
C ILE A 35 9.68 0.49 2.46
N GLN A 36 9.74 -0.73 3.04
CA GLN A 36 10.62 -1.80 2.54
C GLN A 36 10.23 -2.25 1.14
N HIS A 37 8.94 -2.38 0.86
CA HIS A 37 8.44 -2.68 -0.48
C HIS A 37 9.05 -1.71 -1.51
N ASN A 38 8.91 -0.40 -1.28
CA ASN A 38 9.41 0.61 -2.23
C ASN A 38 10.94 0.63 -2.32
N MET A 39 11.65 0.26 -1.26
CA MET A 39 13.12 0.12 -1.31
C MET A 39 13.53 -0.99 -2.27
N TYR A 40 12.91 -2.17 -2.18
CA TYR A 40 13.21 -3.30 -3.09
C TYR A 40 12.72 -3.04 -4.51
N LEU A 41 11.52 -2.48 -4.66
CA LEU A 41 10.98 -2.08 -5.96
C LEU A 41 11.88 -1.05 -6.66
N GLY A 42 12.36 -0.04 -5.93
CA GLY A 42 13.32 0.94 -6.45
C GLY A 42 14.61 0.28 -6.96
N CYS A 43 15.17 -0.66 -6.21
CA CYS A 43 16.34 -1.42 -6.65
C CYS A 43 16.06 -2.23 -7.93
N LEU A 44 14.90 -2.90 -8.03
CA LEU A 44 14.51 -3.66 -9.22
C LEU A 44 14.38 -2.75 -10.45
N MET A 45 13.78 -1.57 -10.28
CA MET A 45 13.66 -0.55 -11.32
C MET A 45 15.03 -0.03 -11.78
N ASP A 46 15.93 0.27 -10.85
CA ASP A 46 17.29 0.74 -11.15
C ASP A 46 18.14 -0.33 -11.84
N ALA A 47 17.98 -1.60 -11.43
CA ALA A 47 18.67 -2.74 -12.03
C ALA A 47 18.14 -3.11 -13.42
N LYS A 48 16.98 -2.56 -13.84
CA LYS A 48 16.30 -2.85 -15.11
C LYS A 48 16.16 -4.35 -15.35
N ALA A 49 15.79 -5.11 -14.32
CA ALA A 49 15.60 -6.56 -14.43
C ALA A 49 14.57 -6.89 -15.52
N SER A 50 14.71 -8.00 -16.24
CA SER A 50 13.54 -8.52 -16.97
C SER A 50 12.54 -9.13 -15.99
N ARG A 51 11.30 -9.38 -16.45
CA ARG A 51 10.26 -10.04 -15.64
C ARG A 51 10.74 -11.39 -15.08
N ASP A 52 11.43 -12.17 -15.91
CA ASP A 52 11.89 -13.53 -15.55
C ASP A 52 13.13 -13.52 -14.64
N GLU A 53 13.83 -12.38 -14.55
CA GLU A 53 15.02 -12.22 -13.72
C GLU A 53 14.73 -11.53 -12.38
N ALA A 54 13.51 -11.01 -12.17
CA ALA A 54 13.19 -10.15 -11.03
C ALA A 54 13.52 -10.80 -9.68
N LEU A 55 13.23 -12.09 -9.50
CA LEU A 55 13.56 -12.83 -8.27
C LEU A 55 15.07 -13.06 -8.10
N ALA A 56 15.80 -13.31 -9.19
CA ALA A 56 17.25 -13.43 -9.15
C ALA A 56 17.91 -12.10 -8.75
N VAL A 57 17.51 -11.01 -9.40
CA VAL A 57 17.99 -9.66 -9.11
C VAL A 57 17.65 -9.23 -7.68
N LEU A 58 16.45 -9.58 -7.18
CA LEU A 58 16.05 -9.30 -5.81
C LEU A 58 17.05 -9.87 -4.80
N VAL A 59 17.51 -11.09 -5.02
CA VAL A 59 18.46 -11.79 -4.14
C VAL A 59 19.89 -11.29 -4.36
N GLU A 60 20.35 -11.32 -5.61
CA GLU A 60 21.77 -11.11 -5.94
C GLU A 60 22.19 -9.64 -5.91
N LYS A 61 21.29 -8.71 -6.24
CA LYS A 61 21.60 -7.27 -6.36
C LYS A 61 20.90 -6.43 -5.31
N CYS A 62 19.65 -6.75 -4.97
CA CYS A 62 18.89 -5.99 -3.98
C CYS A 62 19.07 -6.48 -2.54
N GLY A 63 19.83 -7.57 -2.34
CA GLY A 63 20.28 -8.02 -1.02
C GLY A 63 19.20 -8.72 -0.20
N TYR A 64 18.12 -9.19 -0.83
CA TYR A 64 17.15 -10.04 -0.15
C TYR A 64 17.77 -11.41 0.15
N ASN A 65 17.66 -11.86 1.40
CA ASN A 65 18.08 -13.21 1.79
C ASN A 65 16.85 -14.10 1.97
N PRO A 66 16.54 -15.01 1.01
CA PRO A 66 15.36 -15.86 1.08
C PRO A 66 15.50 -17.02 2.09
N GLY A 67 16.65 -17.18 2.74
CA GLY A 67 16.93 -18.29 3.66
C GLY A 67 16.97 -19.67 3.00
N MET A 68 17.00 -19.72 1.67
CA MET A 68 17.05 -20.94 0.86
C MET A 68 17.89 -20.72 -0.41
N PRO A 69 18.33 -21.79 -1.10
CA PRO A 69 19.05 -21.66 -2.37
C PRO A 69 18.25 -20.90 -3.43
N LEU A 70 18.95 -20.11 -4.25
CA LEU A 70 18.33 -19.21 -5.23
C LEU A 70 17.42 -19.95 -6.21
N GLU A 71 17.88 -21.08 -6.74
CA GLU A 71 17.11 -21.87 -7.71
C GLU A 71 15.82 -22.40 -7.10
N ARG A 72 15.87 -22.82 -5.82
CA ARG A 72 14.69 -23.26 -5.08
C ARG A 72 13.74 -22.10 -4.81
N PHE A 73 14.28 -20.93 -4.47
CA PHE A 73 13.50 -19.72 -4.24
C PHE A 73 12.72 -19.32 -5.51
N ILE A 74 13.40 -19.24 -6.66
CA ILE A 74 12.79 -18.92 -7.95
C ILE A 74 11.73 -19.97 -8.32
N ALA A 75 12.08 -21.26 -8.28
CA ALA A 75 11.15 -22.35 -8.63
C ALA A 75 9.90 -22.38 -7.75
N THR A 76 9.99 -21.89 -6.51
CA THR A 76 8.85 -21.83 -5.58
C THR A 76 7.94 -20.64 -5.88
N HIS A 77 8.50 -19.46 -6.15
CA HIS A 77 7.73 -18.21 -6.17
C HIS A 77 7.42 -17.67 -7.55
N GLN A 78 8.24 -17.96 -8.57
CA GLN A 78 8.00 -17.47 -9.93
C GLN A 78 6.62 -17.89 -10.47
N PRO A 79 6.16 -19.15 -10.32
CA PRO A 79 4.83 -19.54 -10.78
C PRO A 79 3.69 -18.80 -10.08
N MET A 80 3.89 -18.40 -8.81
CA MET A 80 2.90 -17.65 -8.04
C MET A 80 2.81 -16.20 -8.54
N ILE A 81 3.95 -15.59 -8.84
CA ILE A 81 4.00 -14.26 -9.44
C ILE A 81 3.38 -14.27 -10.83
N ASP A 82 3.68 -15.28 -11.65
CA ASP A 82 3.16 -15.37 -13.02
C ASP A 82 1.66 -15.66 -13.10
N ALA A 83 1.06 -16.18 -12.02
CA ALA A 83 -0.38 -16.39 -11.92
C ALA A 83 -1.16 -15.10 -11.64
N ILE A 84 -0.50 -14.01 -11.24
CA ILE A 84 -1.13 -12.72 -10.99
C ILE A 84 -1.48 -12.05 -12.33
N ASP A 85 -2.76 -11.79 -12.54
CA ASP A 85 -3.25 -11.02 -13.69
C ASP A 85 -3.50 -9.56 -13.25
N PRO A 86 -2.65 -8.59 -13.66
CA PRO A 86 -2.76 -7.22 -13.21
C PRO A 86 -4.02 -6.50 -13.75
N LEU A 87 -4.68 -7.05 -14.77
CA LEU A 87 -5.91 -6.47 -15.31
C LEU A 87 -7.19 -7.03 -14.65
N ARG A 88 -7.05 -8.07 -13.82
CA ARG A 88 -8.17 -8.57 -13.01
C ARG A 88 -8.28 -7.80 -11.70
N PRO A 89 -9.51 -7.59 -11.18
CA PRO A 89 -9.71 -7.05 -9.85
C PRO A 89 -8.92 -7.84 -8.79
N MET A 90 -8.43 -7.15 -7.76
CA MET A 90 -7.76 -7.80 -6.63
C MET A 90 -8.64 -8.90 -6.02
N THR A 91 -9.96 -8.67 -5.93
CA THR A 91 -10.88 -9.67 -5.37
C THR A 91 -10.91 -10.99 -6.13
N GLU A 92 -10.63 -10.97 -7.44
CA GLU A 92 -10.57 -12.18 -8.27
C GLU A 92 -9.22 -12.88 -8.15
N ASN A 93 -8.12 -12.13 -8.15
CA ASN A 93 -6.78 -12.67 -7.92
C ASN A 93 -6.62 -13.26 -6.51
N LEU A 94 -7.33 -12.70 -5.52
CA LEU A 94 -7.22 -13.07 -4.11
C LEU A 94 -8.40 -13.94 -3.63
N VAL A 95 -8.99 -14.75 -4.53
CA VAL A 95 -10.15 -15.59 -4.22
C VAL A 95 -9.92 -16.54 -3.03
N GLU A 96 -8.70 -17.06 -2.87
CA GLU A 96 -8.35 -17.94 -1.75
C GLU A 96 -8.26 -17.17 -0.42
N LEU A 97 -7.81 -15.91 -0.47
CA LEU A 97 -7.72 -15.05 0.70
C LEU A 97 -9.10 -14.65 1.23
N ARG A 98 -10.12 -14.60 0.36
CA ARG A 98 -11.51 -14.29 0.75
C ARG A 98 -12.02 -15.20 1.86
N GLN A 99 -11.64 -16.47 1.86
CA GLN A 99 -12.07 -17.45 2.86
C GLN A 99 -11.37 -17.28 4.21
N GLN A 100 -10.23 -16.58 4.23
CA GLN A 100 -9.42 -16.35 5.43
C GLN A 100 -9.82 -15.06 6.15
N LEU A 101 -10.33 -14.07 5.41
CA LEU A 101 -10.70 -12.76 5.93
C LEU A 101 -12.18 -12.71 6.32
N SER A 102 -12.47 -11.97 7.39
CA SER A 102 -13.83 -11.53 7.70
C SER A 102 -14.37 -10.62 6.59
N ASP A 103 -15.70 -10.46 6.51
CA ASP A 103 -16.33 -9.56 5.54
C ASP A 103 -15.81 -8.12 5.67
N TYR A 104 -15.53 -7.68 6.90
CA TYR A 104 -15.01 -6.35 7.16
C TYR A 104 -13.55 -6.20 6.70
N GLU A 105 -12.68 -7.17 7.01
CA GLU A 105 -11.29 -7.17 6.52
C GLU A 105 -11.22 -7.23 4.99
N PHE A 106 -12.03 -8.09 4.37
CA PHE A 106 -12.09 -8.20 2.92
C PHE A 106 -12.65 -6.93 2.25
N SER A 107 -13.50 -6.17 2.95
CA SER A 107 -14.03 -4.91 2.42
C SER A 107 -12.94 -3.88 2.09
N PHE A 108 -11.78 -3.93 2.76
CA PHE A 108 -10.64 -3.07 2.42
C PHE A 108 -10.07 -3.40 1.04
N ILE A 109 -9.99 -4.69 0.67
CA ILE A 109 -9.54 -5.14 -0.65
C ILE A 109 -10.53 -4.68 -1.73
N VAL A 110 -11.83 -4.88 -1.50
CA VAL A 110 -12.90 -4.40 -2.40
C VAL A 110 -12.80 -2.89 -2.62
N ARG A 111 -12.52 -2.12 -1.56
CA ARG A 111 -12.41 -0.66 -1.65
C ARG A 111 -11.14 -0.21 -2.37
N MET A 112 -10.03 -0.95 -2.30
CA MET A 112 -8.86 -0.68 -3.13
C MET A 112 -9.19 -0.81 -4.63
N ASP A 113 -9.90 -1.87 -5.04
CA ASP A 113 -10.38 -2.04 -6.42
C ASP A 113 -11.30 -0.87 -6.84
N GLN A 114 -12.23 -0.47 -5.96
CA GLN A 114 -13.14 0.65 -6.22
C GLN A 114 -12.40 1.98 -6.39
N ILE A 115 -11.35 2.24 -5.61
CA ILE A 115 -10.53 3.44 -5.75
C ILE A 115 -9.89 3.47 -7.14
N VAL A 116 -9.29 2.36 -7.59
CA VAL A 116 -8.66 2.29 -8.93
C VAL A 116 -9.68 2.47 -10.05
N GLN A 117 -10.87 1.87 -9.92
CA GLN A 117 -11.92 1.97 -10.93
C GLN A 117 -12.42 3.41 -11.10
N ASN A 118 -12.59 4.13 -9.98
CA ASN A 118 -13.27 5.42 -9.93
C ASN A 118 -12.32 6.63 -9.90
N THR A 119 -11.02 6.42 -9.70
CA THR A 119 -10.09 7.54 -9.60
C THR A 119 -9.90 8.27 -10.92
N GLU A 120 -9.78 9.60 -10.84
CA GLU A 120 -9.47 10.48 -11.98
C GLU A 120 -7.97 10.69 -12.17
N SER A 121 -7.17 10.43 -11.13
CA SER A 121 -5.72 10.59 -11.12
C SER A 121 -5.07 9.72 -10.05
N LEU A 122 -3.76 9.50 -10.18
CA LEU A 122 -3.03 8.78 -9.14
C LEU A 122 -2.94 9.58 -7.83
N ASP A 123 -2.85 10.91 -7.90
CA ASP A 123 -2.88 11.75 -6.69
C ASP A 123 -4.22 11.65 -5.96
N ALA A 124 -5.34 11.62 -6.69
CA ALA A 124 -6.66 11.41 -6.10
C ALA A 124 -6.81 10.01 -5.50
N ALA A 125 -6.19 8.99 -6.12
CA ALA A 125 -6.16 7.64 -5.56
C ALA A 125 -5.29 7.60 -4.30
N ALA A 126 -4.14 8.25 -4.29
CA ALA A 126 -3.22 8.30 -3.14
C ALA A 126 -3.90 8.89 -1.89
N VAL A 127 -4.69 9.96 -2.05
CA VAL A 127 -5.50 10.53 -0.96
C VAL A 127 -6.52 9.52 -0.45
N GLN A 128 -7.25 8.85 -1.34
CA GLN A 128 -8.24 7.84 -0.94
C GLN A 128 -7.61 6.61 -0.27
N PHE A 129 -6.42 6.18 -0.71
CA PHE A 129 -5.68 5.10 -0.06
C PHE A 129 -5.20 5.49 1.34
N GLU A 130 -4.78 6.73 1.54
CA GLU A 130 -4.41 7.23 2.86
C GLU A 130 -5.61 7.30 3.82
N GLU A 131 -6.78 7.72 3.33
CA GLU A 131 -8.02 7.68 4.10
C GLU A 131 -8.43 6.26 4.46
N LEU A 132 -8.32 5.33 3.50
CA LEU A 132 -8.62 3.92 3.71
C LEU A 132 -7.66 3.30 4.73
N GLU A 133 -6.37 3.62 4.67
CA GLU A 133 -5.39 3.18 5.67
C GLU A 133 -5.72 3.73 7.06
N ARG A 134 -6.06 5.01 7.17
CA ARG A 134 -6.46 5.63 8.44
C ARG A 134 -7.67 4.94 9.07
N GLU A 135 -8.66 4.56 8.26
CA GLU A 135 -9.77 3.74 8.73
C GLU A 135 -9.30 2.37 9.21
N GLY A 136 -8.42 1.71 8.46
CA GLY A 136 -7.81 0.43 8.83
C GLY A 136 -7.11 0.50 10.18
N ILE A 137 -6.27 1.51 10.42
CA ILE A 137 -5.55 1.72 11.69
C ILE A 137 -6.52 1.83 12.88
N ALA A 138 -7.65 2.51 12.68
CA ALA A 138 -8.64 2.72 13.73
C ALA A 138 -9.48 1.46 14.06
N ARG A 139 -9.49 0.45 13.19
CA ARG A 139 -10.51 -0.62 13.21
C ARG A 139 -9.95 -2.03 13.19
N LEU A 140 -8.78 -2.24 12.60
CA LEU A 140 -8.14 -3.54 12.47
C LEU A 140 -7.22 -3.81 13.67
N ASP A 141 -7.16 -5.06 14.12
CA ASP A 141 -6.21 -5.47 15.15
C ASP A 141 -4.84 -5.80 14.51
N PRO A 142 -3.80 -4.98 14.73
CA PRO A 142 -2.47 -5.23 14.17
C PRO A 142 -1.76 -6.44 14.77
N LYS A 143 -2.26 -7.02 15.87
CA LYS A 143 -1.72 -8.25 16.47
C LYS A 143 -2.36 -9.51 15.88
N SER A 144 -3.51 -9.38 15.25
CA SER A 144 -4.13 -10.47 14.51
C SER A 144 -3.41 -10.69 13.18
N LYS A 145 -3.30 -11.95 12.73
CA LYS A 145 -2.66 -12.27 11.44
C LYS A 145 -3.31 -11.50 10.29
N ASN A 146 -4.64 -11.49 10.24
CA ASN A 146 -5.40 -10.89 9.15
C ASN A 146 -5.42 -9.37 9.21
N GLY A 147 -5.59 -8.79 10.39
CA GLY A 147 -5.50 -7.34 10.58
C GLY A 147 -4.11 -6.80 10.21
N ALA A 148 -3.04 -7.49 10.63
CA ALA A 148 -1.68 -7.15 10.21
C ALA A 148 -1.47 -7.26 8.69
N LEU A 149 -2.03 -8.30 8.07
CA LEU A 149 -1.93 -8.51 6.62
C LEU A 149 -2.63 -7.37 5.84
N VAL A 150 -3.86 -7.01 6.23
CA VAL A 150 -4.60 -5.90 5.58
C VAL A 150 -3.93 -4.55 5.85
N LEU A 151 -3.45 -4.30 7.06
CA LEU A 151 -2.70 -3.08 7.39
C LEU A 151 -1.38 -2.96 6.60
N SER A 152 -0.70 -4.10 6.36
CA SER A 152 0.49 -4.14 5.52
C SER A 152 0.17 -3.77 4.08
N ALA A 153 -0.91 -4.32 3.51
CA ALA A 153 -1.36 -4.00 2.16
C ALA A 153 -1.77 -2.52 2.01
N LEU A 154 -2.44 -1.96 3.02
CA LEU A 154 -2.81 -0.54 3.07
C LEU A 154 -1.58 0.37 3.12
N SER A 155 -0.55 0.00 3.90
CA SER A 155 0.74 0.70 3.89
C SER A 155 1.37 0.65 2.50
N VAL A 156 1.45 -0.53 1.89
CA VAL A 156 2.06 -0.73 0.57
C VAL A 156 1.35 0.10 -0.49
N VAL A 157 0.02 0.05 -0.59
CA VAL A 157 -0.71 0.81 -1.63
C VAL A 157 -0.56 2.31 -1.46
N ARG A 158 -0.55 2.84 -0.23
CA ARG A 158 -0.33 4.29 0.01
C ARG A 158 1.08 4.70 -0.41
N HIS A 159 2.10 3.96 0.03
CA HIS A 159 3.49 4.26 -0.32
C HIS A 159 3.74 4.10 -1.82
N SER A 160 3.14 3.09 -2.43
CA SER A 160 3.23 2.81 -3.86
C SER A 160 2.61 3.93 -4.71
N ALA A 161 1.38 4.37 -4.40
CA ALA A 161 0.74 5.46 -5.13
C ALA A 161 1.58 6.76 -5.12
N ARG A 162 2.26 7.05 -4.00
CA ARG A 162 3.20 8.18 -3.89
C ARG A 162 4.53 7.96 -4.62
N TYR A 163 4.98 6.72 -4.74
CA TYR A 163 6.17 6.37 -5.50
C TYR A 163 5.90 6.56 -7.00
N TRP A 164 4.81 5.99 -7.49
CA TRP A 164 4.43 6.02 -8.90
C TRP A 164 3.94 7.39 -9.38
N SER A 165 3.43 8.27 -8.49
CA SER A 165 3.03 9.63 -8.87
C SER A 165 4.17 10.43 -9.49
N LYS A 166 5.42 10.18 -9.07
CA LYS A 166 6.64 10.77 -9.66
C LYS A 166 6.83 10.40 -11.14
N PHE A 167 6.38 9.20 -11.54
CA PHE A 167 6.48 8.69 -12.91
C PHE A 167 5.24 9.06 -13.76
N SER A 168 4.11 9.37 -13.13
CA SER A 168 2.86 9.71 -13.81
C SER A 168 2.86 11.09 -14.50
N ALA A 169 3.73 12.00 -14.06
CA ALA A 169 3.76 13.41 -14.47
C ALA A 169 4.20 13.68 -15.94
N GLY A 170 4.48 12.63 -16.74
CA GLY A 170 5.02 12.77 -18.10
C GLY A 170 4.23 12.08 -19.22
N THR A 171 2.95 11.71 -19.02
CA THR A 171 2.31 10.68 -19.85
C THR A 171 1.09 11.16 -20.67
N THR A 172 1.14 11.02 -22.00
CA THR A 172 0.02 11.30 -22.94
C THR A 172 -0.08 10.27 -24.09
N SER A 173 -0.59 9.06 -23.84
CA SER A 173 -1.23 8.19 -24.85
C SER A 173 -2.00 7.03 -24.19
N LYS A 174 -2.94 6.38 -24.91
CA LYS A 174 -3.85 5.28 -24.45
C LYS A 174 -3.10 4.08 -23.82
N PRO A 175 -3.74 3.25 -22.97
CA PRO A 175 -4.91 3.53 -22.10
C PRO A 175 -4.63 4.72 -21.18
N ASP A 176 -5.58 5.18 -20.35
CA ASP A 176 -5.31 6.31 -19.45
C ASP A 176 -4.05 5.98 -18.60
N PRO A 177 -2.90 6.62 -18.86
CA PRO A 177 -1.65 6.24 -18.20
C PRO A 177 -1.74 6.51 -16.70
N LYS A 178 -2.67 7.37 -16.26
CA LYS A 178 -3.01 7.57 -14.85
C LYS A 178 -3.62 6.31 -14.22
N LYS A 179 -4.42 5.55 -14.97
CA LYS A 179 -4.99 4.28 -14.51
C LYS A 179 -3.96 3.16 -14.50
N GLY A 180 -2.99 3.15 -15.43
CA GLY A 180 -1.89 2.19 -15.41
C GLY A 180 -1.13 2.21 -14.07
N TRP A 181 -0.77 3.40 -13.58
CA TRP A 181 -0.07 3.52 -12.30
C TRP A 181 -0.95 3.20 -11.09
N ALA A 182 -2.25 3.48 -11.16
CA ALA A 182 -3.20 3.08 -10.13
C ALA A 182 -3.35 1.55 -10.06
N ILE A 183 -3.39 0.88 -11.22
CA ILE A 183 -3.39 -0.59 -11.32
C ILE A 183 -2.11 -1.17 -10.73
N VAL A 184 -0.93 -0.63 -11.05
CA VAL A 184 0.32 -1.08 -10.43
C VAL A 184 0.24 -0.92 -8.91
N SER A 185 -0.24 0.23 -8.41
CA SER A 185 -0.31 0.47 -6.96
C SER A 185 -1.12 -0.59 -6.20
N VAL A 186 -2.22 -1.08 -6.78
CA VAL A 186 -2.99 -2.18 -6.18
C VAL A 186 -2.37 -3.56 -6.42
N CYS A 187 -1.62 -3.77 -7.50
CA CYS A 187 -0.81 -4.98 -7.67
C CYS A 187 0.26 -5.08 -6.59
N ASP A 188 0.84 -3.96 -6.17
CA ASP A 188 1.81 -3.91 -5.09
C ASP A 188 1.17 -4.37 -3.77
N ALA A 189 -0.02 -3.87 -3.48
CA ALA A 189 -0.82 -4.28 -2.32
C ALA A 189 -1.19 -5.76 -2.38
N MET A 190 -1.55 -6.25 -3.56
CA MET A 190 -1.88 -7.65 -3.82
C MET A 190 -0.68 -8.55 -3.57
N GLY A 191 0.52 -8.15 -3.99
CA GLY A 191 1.76 -8.86 -3.66
C GLY A 191 1.95 -9.01 -2.14
N ALA A 192 1.70 -7.94 -1.38
CA ALA A 192 1.77 -8.00 0.08
C ALA A 192 0.70 -8.92 0.70
N LEU A 193 -0.52 -8.90 0.15
CA LEU A 193 -1.62 -9.79 0.58
C LEU A 193 -1.33 -11.26 0.27
N PHE A 194 -0.73 -11.54 -0.88
CA PHE A 194 -0.47 -12.89 -1.36
C PHE A 194 0.73 -13.53 -0.65
N PHE A 195 1.84 -12.78 -0.52
CA PHE A 195 3.10 -13.32 -0.01
C PHE A 195 3.36 -13.02 1.47
N GLY A 196 2.69 -12.01 2.04
CA GLY A 196 2.99 -11.55 3.40
C GLY A 196 4.42 -11.04 3.60
N SER A 197 5.09 -10.61 2.53
CA SER A 197 6.47 -10.12 2.50
C SER A 197 6.58 -8.90 1.59
N SER A 198 7.27 -7.86 2.05
CA SER A 198 7.55 -6.64 1.27
C SER A 198 8.39 -6.89 0.03
N GLU A 199 9.32 -7.82 0.11
CA GLU A 199 10.32 -8.15 -0.91
C GLU A 199 9.69 -8.94 -2.04
N MET A 200 8.89 -9.95 -1.68
CA MET A 200 8.09 -10.71 -2.63
C MET A 200 7.01 -9.85 -3.29
N ALA A 201 6.39 -8.96 -2.50
CA ALA A 201 5.47 -7.97 -3.03
C ALA A 201 6.16 -7.12 -4.10
N ALA A 202 7.36 -6.59 -3.83
CA ALA A 202 8.11 -5.77 -4.79
C ALA A 202 8.43 -6.51 -6.10
N SER A 203 8.74 -7.81 -6.06
CA SER A 203 8.90 -8.60 -7.28
C SER A 203 7.59 -8.79 -8.05
N ALA A 204 6.47 -9.04 -7.35
CA ALA A 204 5.16 -9.12 -8.00
C ALA A 204 4.75 -7.77 -8.64
N SER A 205 4.97 -6.67 -7.92
CA SER A 205 4.81 -5.28 -8.38
C SER A 205 5.59 -5.03 -9.67
N TYR A 206 6.86 -5.41 -9.67
CA TYR A 206 7.75 -5.21 -10.80
C TYR A 206 7.30 -6.03 -12.02
N SER A 207 6.89 -7.29 -11.82
CA SER A 207 6.34 -8.12 -12.90
C SER A 207 5.03 -7.57 -13.47
N ALA A 208 4.13 -7.06 -12.61
CA ALA A 208 2.90 -6.39 -13.04
C ALA A 208 3.21 -5.11 -13.84
N TYR A 209 4.16 -4.30 -13.38
CA TYR A 209 4.65 -3.13 -14.13
C TYR A 209 5.19 -3.51 -15.52
N GLN A 210 6.06 -4.52 -15.61
CA GLN A 210 6.62 -4.98 -16.88
C GLN A 210 5.54 -5.50 -17.84
N GLU A 211 4.56 -6.24 -17.32
CA GLU A 211 3.41 -6.73 -18.10
C GLU A 211 2.61 -5.55 -18.67
N LEU A 212 2.19 -4.61 -17.82
CA LEU A 212 1.44 -3.43 -18.23
C LEU A 212 2.24 -2.53 -19.19
N ALA A 213 3.55 -2.38 -18.97
CA ALA A 213 4.45 -1.67 -19.88
C ALA A 213 4.47 -2.33 -21.26
N SER A 214 4.57 -3.66 -21.33
CA SER A 214 4.55 -4.41 -22.60
C SER A 214 3.24 -4.25 -23.37
N GLN A 215 2.14 -4.01 -22.65
CA GLN A 215 0.81 -3.74 -23.21
C GLN A 215 0.57 -2.26 -23.52
N GLY A 216 1.56 -1.39 -23.31
CA GLY A 216 1.50 0.04 -23.65
C GLY A 216 0.77 0.91 -22.63
N TYR A 217 0.55 0.44 -21.40
CA TYR A 217 -0.08 1.25 -20.33
C TYR A 217 0.80 2.43 -19.88
N PHE A 218 2.11 2.33 -20.10
CA PHE A 218 3.06 3.38 -19.82
C PHE A 218 3.67 3.84 -21.15
N PRO A 219 3.69 5.15 -21.45
CA PRO A 219 4.44 5.62 -22.59
C PRO A 219 5.90 5.24 -22.39
N LEU A 220 6.51 4.72 -23.45
CA LEU A 220 7.93 4.43 -23.50
C LEU A 220 8.67 5.71 -23.10
N TYR A 221 9.24 5.74 -21.88
CA TYR A 221 10.46 6.50 -21.70
C TYR A 221 11.46 5.85 -22.64
N ALA A 222 11.69 6.49 -23.78
CA ALA A 222 12.79 6.15 -24.66
C ALA A 222 14.07 6.13 -23.80
N ASN A 223 14.65 4.93 -23.71
CA ASN A 223 16.02 4.57 -23.32
C ASN A 223 16.83 5.57 -22.49
#